data_AF-G9NEL9-F1
#
_entry.id   AF-G9NEL9-F1
#
_cell.length_a   1.000
_cell.length_b   1.000
_cell.length_c   1.000
_cell.angle_alpha   90.00
_cell.angle_beta   90.00
_cell.angle_gamma   90.00
#
_symmetry.space_group_name_H-M   'P 1'
#
loop_
_entity.id
_entity.type
_entity.pdbx_description
1 polymer ?
#
loop_
_entity_poly.entity_id
_entity_poly.type
_entity_poly.pdbx_seq_one_letter_code
_entity_poly.pdbx_strand_id
1 'polypeptide(L)'
;MPPSMSMLMASVNPCPNPHIPPIRFEFCDVLATSSVQDSQEHTIQAERALRAYWAQAANMTKIDQQEYIRLLKKGSFAVPKDAIADPSKHSLYNELSINPSWPKYVMLKAMYDQDTFNQRLLGKLEDNLKLVFGSLDIKDLTSIYHHAGLAKRKREQESESDDDQDIPSRIVKMQPPENSSAEKNTATTTRAQRPQYGTQRVVAPKSRGINIEEALKNQNALLKRRCDALESSVADLQRKIDSSHLNLVVLLTTILEKVGQVAEDIDAIRGEFEWGS
;
A
#
# COMPACT_ATOMS: atom_id res chain seq x y z
N MET A 1 5.83 -37.61 -0.64
CA MET A 1 4.84 -37.23 0.40
C MET A 1 3.98 -36.11 -0.17
N PRO A 2 2.65 -36.19 -0.10
CA PRO A 2 1.79 -35.09 -0.56
C PRO A 2 1.95 -33.86 0.35
N PRO A 3 1.90 -32.63 -0.20
CA PRO A 3 1.98 -31.42 0.61
C PRO A 3 0.80 -31.35 1.59
N SER A 4 1.11 -31.01 2.85
CA SER A 4 0.13 -30.82 3.92
C SER A 4 -0.91 -29.77 3.51
N MET A 5 -2.20 -30.03 3.75
CA MET A 5 -3.29 -29.09 3.46
C MET A 5 -3.16 -27.73 4.17
N SER A 6 -2.33 -27.61 5.20
CA SER A 6 -1.99 -26.32 5.83
C SER A 6 -1.27 -25.34 4.88
N MET A 7 -0.67 -25.83 3.81
CA MET A 7 0.04 -25.02 2.82
C MET A 7 -0.92 -24.22 1.90
N LEU A 8 -2.19 -24.63 1.80
CA LEU A 8 -3.20 -24.01 0.93
C LEU A 8 -3.85 -22.74 1.51
N MET A 9 -3.58 -22.41 2.77
CA MET A 9 -4.18 -21.24 3.46
C MET A 9 -3.21 -20.05 3.58
N ALA A 10 -1.92 -20.24 3.29
CA ALA A 10 -0.98 -19.14 3.25
C ALA A 10 -1.23 -18.33 1.97
N SER A 11 -1.67 -17.08 2.13
CA SER A 11 -1.72 -16.11 1.04
C SER A 11 -0.37 -16.08 0.33
N VAL A 12 -0.37 -16.27 -0.99
CA VAL A 12 0.83 -16.16 -1.84
C VAL A 12 1.30 -14.70 -1.78
N ASN A 13 2.18 -14.40 -0.85
CA ASN A 13 2.94 -13.15 -0.76
C ASN A 13 4.39 -13.45 -1.15
N PRO A 14 5.12 -12.54 -1.81
CA PRO A 14 4.84 -11.11 -1.96
C PRO A 14 3.74 -10.80 -3.00
N CYS A 15 2.64 -10.17 -2.56
CA CYS A 15 1.56 -9.69 -3.43
C CYS A 15 1.58 -8.15 -3.41
N PRO A 16 2.37 -7.52 -4.31
CA PRO A 16 2.44 -6.06 -4.36
C PRO A 16 1.07 -5.49 -4.72
N ASN A 17 0.43 -4.83 -3.76
CA ASN A 17 -0.80 -4.09 -3.99
C ASN A 17 -0.56 -2.62 -3.60
N PRO A 18 0.07 -1.83 -4.50
CA PRO A 18 0.44 -0.45 -4.22
C PRO A 18 -0.77 0.47 -3.97
N HIS A 19 -2.00 -0.01 -4.21
CA HIS A 19 -3.22 0.75 -4.04
C HIS A 19 -3.80 0.66 -2.62
N ILE A 20 -3.34 -0.28 -1.78
CA ILE A 20 -3.75 -0.34 -0.38
C ILE A 20 -2.82 0.55 0.43
N PRO A 21 -3.29 1.69 0.96
CA PRO A 21 -2.45 2.53 1.81
C PRO A 21 -2.07 1.76 3.08
N PRO A 22 -0.82 1.91 3.58
CA PRO A 22 -0.44 1.34 4.86
C PRO A 22 -1.39 1.79 5.97
N ILE A 23 -1.86 0.84 6.79
CA ILE A 23 -2.56 1.19 8.04
C ILE A 23 -1.57 1.98 8.90
N ARG A 24 -1.95 3.20 9.30
CA ARG A 24 -1.10 4.05 10.14
C ARG A 24 -0.95 3.40 11.51
N PHE A 25 0.30 3.27 11.94
CA PHE A 25 0.66 2.78 13.25
C PHE A 25 1.93 3.52 13.66
N GLU A 26 1.87 4.24 14.78
CA GLU A 26 2.96 5.10 15.23
C GLU A 26 3.77 4.43 16.33
N PHE A 27 4.99 4.92 16.54
CA PHE A 27 5.86 4.37 17.58
C PHE A 27 5.26 4.55 18.98
N CYS A 28 4.53 5.65 19.21
CA CYS A 28 3.78 5.90 20.43
C CYS A 28 2.76 4.78 20.73
N ASP A 29 2.15 4.19 19.70
CA ASP A 29 1.20 3.10 19.85
C ASP A 29 1.87 1.79 20.29
N VAL A 30 3.15 1.59 19.93
CA VAL A 30 3.95 0.45 20.41
C VAL A 30 4.21 0.60 21.91
N LEU A 31 4.71 1.77 22.31
CA LEU A 31 5.08 2.06 23.70
C LEU A 31 3.87 1.98 24.64
N ALA A 32 2.68 2.37 24.19
CA ALA A 32 1.46 2.29 25.00
C ALA A 32 1.06 0.85 25.37
N THR A 33 1.52 -0.16 24.62
CA THR A 33 1.17 -1.57 24.85
C THR A 33 2.22 -2.34 25.66
N SER A 34 3.45 -1.83 25.71
CA SER A 34 4.55 -2.47 26.43
C SER A 34 4.57 -1.97 27.89
N SER A 35 3.82 -2.64 28.75
CA SER A 35 3.78 -2.31 30.19
C SER A 35 5.08 -2.62 30.95
N VAL A 36 6.07 -3.24 30.31
CA VAL A 36 7.33 -3.67 30.95
C VAL A 36 8.48 -3.66 29.93
N GLN A 37 9.62 -3.15 30.39
CA GLN A 37 10.98 -3.13 29.82
C GLN A 37 11.42 -1.79 29.18
N ASP A 38 11.80 -0.86 30.07
CA ASP A 38 12.72 0.27 29.85
C ASP A 38 14.14 -0.18 29.43
N SER A 39 14.26 -1.20 28.57
CA SER A 39 15.56 -1.56 28.00
C SER A 39 15.72 -0.85 26.66
N GLN A 40 16.84 -0.15 26.49
CA GLN A 40 17.23 0.48 25.22
C GLN A 40 17.14 -0.52 24.05
N GLU A 41 17.46 -1.79 24.31
CA GLU A 41 17.36 -2.87 23.33
C GLU A 41 15.93 -3.14 22.85
N HIS A 42 14.94 -3.12 23.76
CA HIS A 42 13.54 -3.30 23.41
C HIS A 42 13.03 -2.16 22.51
N THR A 43 13.42 -0.92 22.80
CA THR A 43 13.13 0.24 21.96
C THR A 43 13.73 0.09 20.56
N ILE A 44 14.98 -0.36 20.47
CA ILE A 44 15.65 -0.60 19.17
C ILE A 44 14.92 -1.68 18.37
N GLN A 45 14.50 -2.78 19.03
CA GLN A 45 13.74 -3.85 18.39
C GLN A 45 12.37 -3.37 17.90
N ALA A 46 11.65 -2.62 18.73
CA ALA A 46 10.39 -1.99 18.35
C ALA A 46 10.54 -1.09 17.11
N GLU A 47 11.58 -0.26 17.08
CA GLU A 47 11.86 0.62 15.94
C GLU A 47 12.16 -0.19 14.66
N ARG A 48 12.98 -1.23 14.76
CA ARG A 48 13.29 -2.11 13.62
C ARG A 48 12.04 -2.77 13.07
N ALA A 49 11.16 -3.25 13.95
CA ALA A 49 9.92 -3.92 13.57
C ALA A 49 8.96 -2.95 12.87
N LEU A 50 8.87 -1.72 13.39
CA LEU A 50 8.06 -0.66 12.79
C LEU A 50 8.62 -0.23 11.43
N ARG A 51 9.93 -0.05 11.29
CA ARG A 51 10.56 0.29 10.00
C ARG A 51 10.33 -0.82 8.96
N ALA A 52 10.44 -2.08 9.36
CA ALA A 52 10.17 -3.21 8.46
C ALA A 52 8.70 -3.28 8.02
N TYR A 53 7.75 -2.93 8.90
CA TYR A 53 6.34 -2.77 8.51
C TYR A 53 6.20 -1.73 7.39
N TRP A 54 6.73 -0.52 7.61
CA TRP A 54 6.65 0.55 6.61
C TRP A 54 7.30 0.15 5.28
N ALA A 55 8.48 -0.47 5.34
CA ALA A 55 9.19 -0.95 4.17
C ALA A 55 8.40 -1.99 3.35
N GLN A 56 7.50 -2.76 3.97
CA GLN A 56 6.77 -3.85 3.33
C GLN A 56 5.26 -3.66 3.22
N ALA A 57 4.70 -2.59 3.78
CA ALA A 57 3.25 -2.41 3.82
C ALA A 57 2.59 -2.39 2.42
N ALA A 58 3.29 -1.86 1.41
CA ALA A 58 2.83 -1.89 0.01
C ALA A 58 2.80 -3.28 -0.64
N ASN A 59 3.46 -4.25 -0.01
CA ASN A 59 3.58 -5.65 -0.43
C ASN A 59 2.82 -6.60 0.51
N MET A 60 1.88 -6.04 1.28
CA MET A 60 1.03 -6.76 2.20
C MET A 60 -0.43 -6.54 1.81
N THR A 61 -1.23 -7.60 1.89
CA THR A 61 -2.68 -7.43 1.83
C THR A 61 -3.17 -6.68 3.07
N LYS A 62 -4.43 -6.21 3.06
CA LYS A 62 -5.02 -5.58 4.26
C LYS A 62 -5.03 -6.51 5.47
N ILE A 63 -5.22 -7.82 5.26
CA ILE A 63 -5.19 -8.84 6.31
C ILE A 63 -3.77 -8.98 6.88
N ASP A 64 -2.77 -8.99 6.00
CA ASP A 64 -1.36 -9.05 6.41
C ASP A 64 -0.96 -7.81 7.23
N GLN A 65 -1.34 -6.61 6.80
CA GLN A 65 -1.08 -5.37 7.55
C GLN A 65 -1.74 -5.42 8.95
N GLN A 66 -2.98 -5.93 9.04
CA GLN A 66 -3.67 -6.12 10.32
C GLN A 66 -2.96 -7.14 11.21
N GLU A 67 -2.49 -8.25 10.64
CA GLU A 67 -1.71 -9.24 11.38
C GLU A 67 -0.40 -8.65 11.89
N TYR A 68 0.34 -7.91 11.05
CA TYR A 68 1.60 -7.27 11.45
C TYR A 68 1.38 -6.30 12.62
N ILE A 69 0.35 -5.45 12.54
CA ILE A 69 0.01 -4.51 13.62
C ILE A 69 -0.37 -5.26 14.89
N ARG A 70 -1.09 -6.38 14.79
CA ARG A 70 -1.39 -7.24 15.94
C ARG A 70 -0.12 -7.79 16.58
N LEU A 71 0.88 -8.18 15.79
CA LEU A 71 2.18 -8.63 16.28
C LEU A 71 2.94 -7.50 17.00
N LEU A 72 2.93 -6.28 16.45
CA LEU A 72 3.52 -5.11 17.09
C LEU A 72 2.88 -4.83 18.45
N LYS A 73 1.55 -4.80 18.52
CA LYS A 73 0.81 -4.60 19.77
C LYS A 73 1.03 -5.70 20.82
N LYS A 74 1.36 -6.93 20.39
CA LYS A 74 1.67 -8.05 21.28
C LYS A 74 3.12 -7.98 21.81
N GLY A 75 3.96 -7.10 21.27
CA GLY A 75 5.39 -7.10 21.59
C GLY A 75 6.14 -8.29 20.98
N SER A 76 5.63 -8.87 19.89
CA SER A 76 6.26 -10.04 19.25
C SER A 76 7.63 -9.78 18.64
N PHE A 77 8.08 -8.53 18.61
CA PHE A 77 9.42 -8.11 18.22
C PHE A 77 10.46 -8.29 19.34
N ALA A 78 10.04 -8.52 20.59
CA ALA A 78 10.96 -8.69 21.70
C ALA A 78 11.77 -9.98 21.52
N VAL A 79 13.10 -9.87 21.49
CA VAL A 79 14.00 -11.02 21.31
C VAL A 79 14.40 -11.59 22.68
N PRO A 80 14.02 -12.84 23.00
CA PRO A 80 14.48 -13.52 24.21
C PRO A 80 16.01 -13.67 24.25
N LYS A 81 16.62 -13.69 25.44
CA LYS A 81 18.09 -13.78 25.62
C LYS A 81 18.70 -15.00 24.91
N ASP A 82 18.02 -16.14 24.99
CA ASP A 82 18.42 -17.38 24.33
C ASP A 82 18.25 -17.33 22.81
N ALA A 83 17.31 -16.50 22.33
CA ALA A 83 17.07 -16.28 20.92
C ALA A 83 18.02 -15.28 20.26
N ILE A 84 18.79 -14.49 21.04
CA ILE A 84 19.83 -13.58 20.51
C ILE A 84 20.87 -14.37 19.72
N ALA A 85 21.37 -15.46 20.30
CA ALA A 85 22.31 -16.33 19.64
C ALA A 85 21.60 -17.29 18.68
N ASP A 86 20.42 -17.79 19.02
CA ASP A 86 19.75 -18.82 18.23
C ASP A 86 18.33 -18.38 17.84
N PRO A 87 18.16 -17.78 16.64
CA PRO A 87 16.86 -17.31 16.19
C PRO A 87 15.76 -18.38 16.14
N SER A 88 16.12 -19.67 16.11
CA SER A 88 15.14 -20.77 16.15
C SER A 88 14.36 -20.84 17.46
N LYS A 89 14.90 -20.24 18.53
CA LYS A 89 14.24 -20.13 19.84
C LYS A 89 13.23 -18.98 19.91
N HIS A 90 13.19 -18.11 18.89
CA HIS A 90 12.22 -17.04 18.83
C HIS A 90 10.80 -17.60 18.64
N SER A 91 9.82 -17.07 19.36
CA SER A 91 8.42 -17.55 19.28
C SER A 91 7.88 -17.51 17.84
N LEU A 92 8.13 -16.40 17.12
CA LEU A 92 7.78 -16.26 15.70
C LEU A 92 8.40 -17.32 14.78
N TYR A 93 9.58 -17.86 15.09
CA TYR A 93 10.18 -18.94 14.29
C TYR A 93 9.29 -20.21 14.36
N ASN A 94 8.87 -20.57 15.56
CA ASN A 94 7.97 -21.71 15.77
C ASN A 94 6.57 -21.46 15.21
N GLU A 95 6.06 -20.23 15.31
CA GLU A 95 4.79 -19.88 14.69
C GLU A 95 4.86 -19.95 13.15
N LEU A 96 6.00 -19.57 12.55
CA LEU A 96 6.22 -19.62 11.11
C LEU A 96 6.36 -21.05 10.58
N SER A 97 6.97 -21.96 11.33
CA SER A 97 7.11 -23.36 10.92
C SER A 97 5.77 -24.10 10.90
N ILE A 98 4.81 -23.67 11.74
CA ILE A 98 3.47 -24.26 11.83
C ILE A 98 2.48 -23.57 10.87
N ASN A 99 2.46 -22.23 10.90
CA ASN A 99 1.53 -21.41 10.12
C ASN A 99 2.28 -20.23 9.47
N PRO A 100 2.87 -20.46 8.27
CA PRO A 100 3.59 -19.45 7.51
C PRO A 100 2.73 -18.21 7.26
N SER A 101 3.25 -17.06 7.63
CA SER A 101 2.64 -15.76 7.36
C SER A 101 3.73 -14.76 7.00
N TRP A 102 3.50 -14.00 5.92
CA TRP A 102 4.45 -13.01 5.44
C TRP A 102 4.77 -11.96 6.51
N PRO A 103 3.78 -11.37 7.22
CA PRO A 103 4.02 -10.52 8.39
C PRO A 103 4.97 -11.09 9.44
N LYS A 104 4.80 -12.36 9.81
CA LYS A 104 5.67 -13.01 10.81
C LYS A 104 7.10 -13.14 10.30
N TYR A 105 7.27 -13.49 9.01
CA TYR A 105 8.59 -13.60 8.38
C TYR A 105 9.30 -12.25 8.32
N VAL A 106 8.61 -11.20 7.86
CA VAL A 106 9.15 -9.84 7.77
C VAL A 106 9.56 -9.34 9.16
N MET A 107 8.70 -9.53 10.19
CA MET A 107 9.03 -9.12 11.56
C MET A 107 10.23 -9.90 12.10
N LEU A 108 10.26 -11.23 11.95
CA LEU A 108 11.37 -12.06 12.42
C LEU A 108 12.68 -11.61 11.77
N LYS A 109 12.70 -11.42 10.44
CA LYS A 109 13.88 -10.98 9.69
C LYS A 109 14.36 -9.59 10.10
N ALA A 110 13.46 -8.70 10.51
CA ALA A 110 13.83 -7.36 10.97
C ALA A 110 14.54 -7.34 12.32
N MET A 111 14.34 -8.37 13.17
CA MET A 111 14.89 -8.39 14.54
C MET A 111 16.36 -8.78 14.58
N TYR A 112 16.79 -9.61 13.64
CA TYR A 112 18.13 -10.15 13.57
C TYR A 112 18.95 -9.38 12.54
N ASP A 113 20.24 -9.19 12.81
CA ASP A 113 21.15 -8.72 11.79
C ASP A 113 21.28 -9.77 10.67
N GLN A 114 21.65 -9.28 9.48
CA GLN A 114 21.69 -10.09 8.26
C GLN A 114 22.63 -11.29 8.40
N ASP A 115 23.74 -11.16 9.12
CA ASP A 115 24.72 -12.24 9.30
C ASP A 115 24.18 -13.33 10.22
N THR A 116 23.61 -12.96 11.37
CA THR A 116 22.98 -13.89 12.32
C THR A 116 21.79 -14.60 11.67
N PHE A 117 20.96 -13.86 10.95
CA PHE A 117 19.82 -14.42 10.23
C PHE A 117 20.28 -15.41 9.15
N ASN A 118 21.28 -15.03 8.36
CA ASN A 118 21.75 -15.87 7.25
C ASN A 118 22.50 -17.12 7.69
N GLN A 119 23.26 -17.06 8.79
CA GLN A 119 24.05 -18.21 9.23
C GLN A 119 23.21 -19.24 9.99
N ARG A 120 22.15 -18.83 10.70
CA ARG A 120 21.45 -19.70 11.66
C ARG A 120 20.01 -20.05 11.28
N LEU A 121 19.38 -19.23 10.44
CA LEU A 121 17.95 -19.35 10.11
C LEU A 121 17.71 -19.94 8.70
N LEU A 122 18.74 -19.90 7.85
CA LEU A 122 18.64 -20.04 6.39
C LEU A 122 18.56 -21.49 5.88
N GLY A 123 18.60 -22.50 6.76
CA GLY A 123 18.46 -23.89 6.34
C GLY A 123 17.00 -24.27 6.08
N LYS A 124 16.37 -24.93 7.05
CA LYS A 124 15.08 -25.59 6.83
C LYS A 124 13.89 -24.65 6.75
N LEU A 125 13.89 -23.54 7.50
CA LEU A 125 12.73 -22.65 7.52
C LEU A 125 12.62 -21.89 6.20
N GLU A 126 13.72 -21.31 5.70
CA GLU A 126 13.68 -20.58 4.43
C GLU A 126 13.29 -21.44 3.24
N ASP A 127 13.76 -22.69 3.15
CA ASP A 127 13.36 -23.57 2.05
C ASP A 127 11.84 -23.80 2.03
N ASN A 128 11.26 -24.05 3.21
CA ASN A 128 9.82 -24.18 3.35
C ASN A 128 9.07 -22.88 3.02
N LEU A 129 9.58 -21.74 3.48
CA LEU A 129 8.96 -20.44 3.22
C LEU A 129 9.10 -20.02 1.76
N LYS A 130 10.22 -20.35 1.06
CA LYS A 130 10.39 -20.13 -0.38
C LYS A 130 9.37 -20.94 -1.19
N LEU A 131 9.05 -22.16 -0.78
CA LEU A 131 8.00 -22.95 -1.42
C LEU A 131 6.61 -22.30 -1.27
N VAL A 132 6.35 -21.60 -0.17
CA VAL A 132 5.06 -20.94 0.09
C VAL A 132 4.97 -19.56 -0.58
N PHE A 133 6.04 -18.76 -0.46
CA PHE A 133 6.07 -17.35 -0.85
C PHE A 133 6.71 -17.11 -2.22
N GLY A 134 7.41 -18.09 -2.79
CA GLY A 134 8.17 -17.97 -4.04
C GLY A 134 9.47 -17.18 -3.87
N SER A 135 9.41 -15.98 -3.30
CA SER A 135 10.58 -15.14 -3.00
C SER A 135 10.54 -14.63 -1.55
N LEU A 136 11.70 -14.67 -0.89
CA LEU A 136 11.91 -14.15 0.45
C LEU A 136 12.68 -12.82 0.47
N ASP A 137 12.84 -12.22 -0.70
CA ASP A 137 13.51 -10.93 -0.83
C ASP A 137 12.63 -9.81 -0.24
N ILE A 138 13.19 -9.08 0.73
CA ILE A 138 12.51 -7.97 1.40
C ILE A 138 13.14 -6.68 0.88
N LYS A 139 12.46 -6.05 -0.09
CA LYS A 139 12.84 -4.74 -0.63
C LYS A 139 12.21 -3.61 0.19
N ASP A 140 12.86 -2.47 0.31
CA ASP A 140 12.20 -1.28 0.86
C ASP A 140 11.27 -0.68 -0.20
N LEU A 141 9.98 -0.66 0.09
CA LEU A 141 8.92 -0.15 -0.78
C LEU A 141 8.28 1.13 -0.24
N THR A 142 8.94 1.78 0.73
CA THR A 142 8.45 3.02 1.36
C THR A 142 8.17 4.12 0.32
N SER A 143 9.01 4.21 -0.71
CA SER A 143 8.85 5.18 -1.80
C SER A 143 7.52 5.06 -2.54
N ILE A 144 6.96 3.84 -2.66
CA ILE A 144 5.75 3.57 -3.44
C ILE A 144 4.56 4.40 -2.93
N TYR A 145 4.32 4.41 -1.62
CA TYR A 145 3.18 5.14 -1.06
C TYR A 145 3.48 6.62 -0.78
N HIS A 146 4.76 7.02 -0.63
CA HIS A 146 5.11 8.45 -0.63
C HIS A 146 4.77 9.10 -1.98
N HIS A 147 5.10 8.43 -3.09
CA HIS A 147 4.77 8.93 -4.43
C HIS A 147 3.26 8.85 -4.74
N ALA A 148 2.58 7.78 -4.31
CA ALA A 148 1.14 7.67 -4.49
C ALA A 148 0.37 8.79 -3.75
N GLY A 149 0.82 9.17 -2.54
CA GLY A 149 0.24 10.27 -1.78
C GLY A 149 0.42 11.64 -2.45
N LEU A 150 1.56 11.87 -3.11
CA LEU A 150 1.82 13.11 -3.87
C LEU A 150 1.00 13.18 -5.15
N ALA A 151 0.91 12.08 -5.90
CA ALA A 151 0.13 12.02 -7.14
C ALA A 151 -1.37 12.22 -6.88
N LYS A 152 -1.89 11.70 -5.75
CA LYS A 152 -3.28 11.93 -5.34
C LYS A 152 -3.55 13.41 -5.02
N ARG A 153 -2.68 14.05 -4.22
CA ARG A 153 -2.83 15.50 -3.90
C ARG A 153 -2.76 16.38 -5.14
N LYS A 154 -1.87 16.06 -6.08
CA LYS A 154 -1.76 16.80 -7.34
C LYS A 154 -3.06 16.73 -8.15
N ARG A 155 -3.69 15.55 -8.27
CA ARG A 155 -4.99 15.41 -8.94
C ARG A 155 -6.12 16.15 -8.22
N GLU A 156 -6.15 16.09 -6.88
CA GLU A 156 -7.16 16.81 -6.09
C GLU A 156 -7.01 18.33 -6.25
N GLN A 157 -5.77 18.84 -6.30
CA GLN A 157 -5.47 20.25 -6.51
C GLN A 157 -5.76 20.72 -7.94
N GLU A 158 -5.50 19.89 -8.95
CA GLU A 158 -5.85 20.18 -10.35
C GLU A 158 -7.38 20.14 -10.58
N SER A 159 -8.12 19.31 -9.82
CA SER A 159 -9.59 19.28 -9.89
C SER A 159 -10.29 20.44 -9.19
N GLU A 160 -9.63 21.14 -8.26
CA GLU A 160 -10.16 22.35 -7.62
C GLU A 160 -9.95 23.62 -8.47
N SER A 161 -9.04 23.59 -9.45
CA SER A 161 -8.72 24.75 -10.28
C SER A 161 -9.52 24.88 -11.59
N ASP A 162 -10.35 23.89 -11.93
CA ASP A 162 -11.07 23.83 -13.22
C ASP A 162 -12.52 24.37 -13.15
N ASP A 163 -13.02 24.76 -11.97
CA ASP A 163 -14.39 25.29 -11.77
C ASP A 163 -14.45 26.84 -11.71
N ASP A 164 -13.34 27.55 -11.94
CA ASP A 164 -13.26 29.01 -11.88
C ASP A 164 -13.25 29.69 -13.28
N GLN A 165 -13.78 29.01 -14.31
CA GLN A 165 -14.11 29.68 -15.58
C GLN A 165 -15.57 30.16 -15.58
N ASP A 166 -15.70 31.47 -15.29
CA ASP A 166 -16.72 32.40 -15.78
C ASP A 166 -18.16 31.87 -15.89
N ILE A 167 -18.86 31.81 -14.75
CA ILE A 167 -20.32 31.99 -14.77
C ILE A 167 -20.59 33.50 -14.84
N PRO A 168 -21.21 34.03 -15.91
CA PRO A 168 -21.56 35.44 -15.98
C PRO A 168 -22.56 35.74 -14.85
N SER A 169 -22.16 36.62 -13.94
CA SER A 169 -22.98 37.14 -12.85
C SER A 169 -24.29 37.72 -13.39
N ARG A 170 -25.34 36.90 -13.43
CA ARG A 170 -26.69 37.35 -13.78
C ARG A 170 -27.24 38.11 -12.57
N ILE A 171 -27.11 39.43 -12.63
CA ILE A 171 -27.71 40.38 -11.69
C ILE A 171 -29.22 40.12 -11.64
N VAL A 172 -29.66 39.39 -10.61
CA VAL A 172 -31.07 39.28 -10.24
C VAL A 172 -31.38 40.48 -9.35
N LYS A 173 -32.02 41.48 -9.95
CA LYS A 173 -32.56 42.66 -9.28
C LYS A 173 -33.68 42.18 -8.34
N MET A 174 -33.36 41.97 -7.06
CA MET A 174 -34.38 41.71 -6.04
C MET A 174 -35.20 42.99 -5.82
N GLN A 175 -36.47 42.89 -6.16
CA GLN A 175 -37.49 43.89 -5.86
C GLN A 175 -37.96 43.66 -4.41
N PRO A 176 -37.98 44.69 -3.55
CA PRO A 176 -38.39 44.54 -2.16
C PRO A 176 -39.92 44.45 -2.04
N PRO A 177 -40.47 43.58 -1.18
CA PRO A 177 -41.89 43.58 -0.89
C PRO A 177 -42.25 44.77 0.02
N GLU A 178 -43.31 45.48 -0.37
CA GLU A 178 -43.94 46.55 0.38
C GLU A 178 -44.57 46.06 1.68
N ASN A 179 -44.51 46.95 2.67
CA ASN A 179 -45.05 46.85 4.02
C ASN A 179 -46.54 46.49 4.07
N SER A 180 -46.90 45.70 5.08
CA SER A 180 -48.04 46.03 5.94
C SER A 180 -47.85 45.46 7.35
N SER A 181 -47.61 46.38 8.30
CA SER A 181 -48.22 46.48 9.64
C SER A 181 -48.67 45.22 10.40
N ALA A 182 -48.60 45.10 11.72
CA ALA A 182 -47.98 45.80 12.83
C ALA A 182 -48.45 45.01 14.05
N GLU A 183 -47.60 44.58 14.98
CA GLU A 183 -47.99 44.47 16.40
C GLU A 183 -46.79 44.30 17.33
N LYS A 184 -46.46 45.44 17.95
CA LYS A 184 -46.09 45.62 19.36
C LYS A 184 -46.18 44.37 20.26
N ASN A 185 -45.08 43.99 20.92
CA ASN A 185 -44.80 44.45 22.30
C ASN A 185 -43.59 43.78 22.97
N THR A 186 -42.83 44.65 23.66
CA THR A 186 -42.13 44.48 24.95
C THR A 186 -40.97 43.49 25.10
N ALA A 187 -39.79 44.10 25.31
CA ALA A 187 -38.64 43.52 25.98
C ALA A 187 -38.88 43.29 27.47
N THR A 188 -38.33 42.19 28.01
CA THR A 188 -37.96 42.06 29.42
C THR A 188 -36.72 41.16 29.55
N THR A 189 -35.60 41.78 29.90
CA THR A 189 -34.40 41.18 30.52
C THR A 189 -34.78 40.49 31.82
N THR A 190 -34.28 39.28 32.11
CA THR A 190 -33.94 38.78 33.48
C THR A 190 -33.26 37.38 33.45
N ARG A 191 -31.99 37.37 33.90
CA ARG A 191 -31.38 36.52 34.97
C ARG A 191 -31.38 34.96 34.87
N ALA A 192 -30.15 34.45 34.96
CA ALA A 192 -29.64 33.12 35.31
C ALA A 192 -30.56 32.07 35.97
N GLN A 193 -30.57 30.85 35.41
CA GLN A 193 -30.76 29.58 36.13
C GLN A 193 -29.94 28.44 35.49
N ARG A 194 -29.43 27.55 36.36
CA ARG A 194 -28.63 26.33 36.09
C ARG A 194 -29.30 25.36 35.11
N PRO A 195 -28.56 24.56 34.32
CA PRO A 195 -29.13 23.40 33.65
C PRO A 195 -29.34 22.26 34.66
N GLN A 196 -30.59 21.85 34.80
CA GLN A 196 -30.99 20.57 35.38
C GLN A 196 -30.62 19.43 34.43
N TYR A 197 -30.24 18.29 35.01
CA TYR A 197 -30.08 17.01 34.35
C TYR A 197 -31.42 16.60 33.69
N GLY A 198 -31.49 16.75 32.37
CA GLY A 198 -32.56 16.21 31.54
C GLY A 198 -32.17 14.84 30.99
N THR A 199 -32.88 13.81 31.42
CA THR A 199 -32.83 12.47 30.84
C THR A 199 -33.26 12.54 29.37
N GLN A 200 -32.32 12.49 28.44
CA GLN A 200 -32.60 12.37 27.01
C GLN A 200 -33.26 11.02 26.73
N ARG A 201 -34.54 11.06 26.38
CA ARG A 201 -35.29 9.95 25.83
C ARG A 201 -34.75 9.67 24.43
N VAL A 202 -33.96 8.59 24.29
CA VAL A 202 -33.44 8.10 23.01
C VAL A 202 -34.62 7.69 22.13
N VAL A 203 -34.95 8.53 21.15
CA VAL A 203 -35.88 8.17 20.07
C VAL A 203 -35.13 7.21 19.16
N ALA A 204 -35.56 5.95 19.14
CA ALA A 204 -34.98 4.92 18.29
C ALA A 204 -34.97 5.39 16.81
N PRO A 205 -33.83 5.31 16.11
CA PRO A 205 -33.78 5.69 14.70
C PRO A 205 -34.68 4.76 13.89
N LYS A 206 -35.68 5.34 13.23
CA LYS A 206 -36.48 4.66 12.20
C LYS A 206 -35.52 4.05 11.19
N SER A 207 -35.44 2.72 11.15
CA SER A 207 -34.71 1.97 10.15
C SER A 207 -35.29 2.31 8.77
N ARG A 208 -34.59 3.16 8.02
CA ARG A 208 -34.83 3.28 6.57
C ARG A 208 -34.46 1.93 5.97
N GLY A 209 -35.46 1.16 5.56
CA GLY A 209 -35.27 -0.06 4.80
C GLY A 209 -34.44 0.27 3.56
N ILE A 210 -33.23 -0.26 3.49
CA ILE A 210 -32.35 -0.09 2.34
C ILE A 210 -33.01 -0.84 1.19
N ASN A 211 -33.34 -0.13 0.11
CA ASN A 211 -33.88 -0.74 -1.10
C ASN A 211 -32.78 -1.60 -1.74
N ILE A 212 -32.91 -2.92 -1.59
CA ILE A 212 -31.92 -3.91 -2.05
C ILE A 212 -31.68 -3.82 -3.56
N GLU A 213 -32.71 -3.47 -4.33
CA GLU A 213 -32.63 -3.35 -5.79
C GLU A 213 -31.73 -2.18 -6.21
N GLU A 214 -31.83 -1.05 -5.51
CA GLU A 214 -30.98 0.11 -5.75
C GLU A 214 -29.51 -0.19 -5.36
N ALA A 215 -29.29 -0.92 -4.27
CA ALA A 215 -27.95 -1.36 -3.87
C ALA A 215 -27.31 -2.27 -4.91
N LEU A 216 -28.05 -3.24 -5.47
CA LEU A 216 -27.56 -4.12 -6.54
C LEU A 216 -27.27 -3.35 -7.83
N LYS A 217 -28.13 -2.40 -8.20
CA LYS A 217 -27.90 -1.53 -9.37
C LYS A 217 -26.62 -0.72 -9.24
N ASN A 218 -26.35 -0.17 -8.04
CA ASN A 218 -25.13 0.58 -7.76
C ASN A 218 -23.88 -0.32 -7.80
N GLN A 219 -23.96 -1.55 -7.28
CA GLN A 219 -22.86 -2.51 -7.38
C GLN A 219 -22.56 -2.91 -8.82
N ASN A 220 -23.57 -3.18 -9.64
CA ASN A 220 -23.39 -3.49 -11.07
C ASN A 220 -22.79 -2.32 -11.84
N ALA A 221 -23.24 -1.08 -11.56
CA ALA A 221 -22.65 0.11 -12.19
C ALA A 221 -21.17 0.28 -11.80
N LEU A 222 -20.81 0.01 -10.54
CA LEU A 222 -19.43 0.06 -10.07
C LEU A 222 -18.57 -1.03 -10.72
N LEU A 223 -19.07 -2.26 -10.81
CA LEU A 223 -18.38 -3.36 -11.47
C LEU A 223 -18.11 -3.05 -12.93
N LYS A 224 -19.12 -2.53 -13.64
CA LYS A 224 -18.97 -2.13 -15.05
C LYS A 224 -17.86 -1.08 -15.23
N ARG A 225 -17.85 -0.02 -14.41
CA ARG A 225 -16.79 1.00 -14.44
C ARG A 225 -15.41 0.42 -14.18
N ARG A 226 -15.29 -0.59 -13.30
CA ARG A 226 -14.01 -1.26 -13.03
C ARG A 226 -13.57 -2.12 -14.22
N CYS A 227 -14.48 -2.81 -14.89
CA CYS A 227 -14.20 -3.54 -16.12
C CYS A 227 -13.71 -2.60 -17.22
N ASP A 228 -14.42 -1.50 -17.47
CA ASP A 228 -14.05 -0.50 -18.49
C ASP A 228 -12.65 0.09 -18.21
N ALA A 229 -12.34 0.37 -16.93
CA ALA A 229 -11.03 0.87 -16.52
C ALA A 229 -9.91 -0.18 -16.70
N LEU A 230 -10.19 -1.45 -16.41
CA LEU A 230 -9.25 -2.55 -16.63
C LEU A 230 -8.97 -2.75 -18.12
N GLU A 231 -10.00 -2.75 -18.97
CA GLU A 231 -9.86 -2.85 -20.41
C GLU A 231 -9.00 -1.72 -20.98
N SER A 232 -9.25 -0.48 -20.53
CA SER A 232 -8.41 0.66 -20.92
C SER A 232 -6.95 0.51 -20.47
N SER A 233 -6.71 -0.04 -19.27
CA SER A 233 -5.35 -0.27 -18.75
C SER A 233 -4.62 -1.36 -19.53
N VAL A 234 -5.32 -2.43 -19.92
CA VAL A 234 -4.76 -3.51 -20.74
C VAL A 234 -4.39 -2.97 -22.12
N ALA A 235 -5.25 -2.16 -22.74
CA ALA A 235 -4.96 -1.54 -24.02
C ALA A 235 -3.76 -0.57 -23.97
N ASP A 236 -3.55 0.12 -22.84
CA ASP A 236 -2.37 0.97 -22.64
C ASP A 236 -1.08 0.17 -22.49
N LEU A 237 -1.11 -0.91 -21.71
CA LEU A 237 0.04 -1.81 -21.56
C LEU A 237 0.42 -2.48 -22.88
N GLN A 238 -0.58 -2.91 -23.68
CA GLN A 238 -0.33 -3.49 -24.99
C GLN A 238 0.40 -2.49 -25.90
N ARG A 239 -0.07 -1.24 -25.97
CA ARG A 239 0.60 -0.18 -26.76
C ARG A 239 2.04 0.07 -26.31
N LYS A 240 2.33 0.01 -25.01
CA LYS A 240 3.70 0.15 -24.47
C LYS A 240 4.60 -1.01 -24.87
N ILE A 241 4.08 -2.24 -24.82
CA ILE A 241 4.81 -3.44 -25.25
C ILE A 241 5.13 -3.34 -26.75
N ASP A 242 4.14 -3.00 -27.57
CA ASP A 242 4.32 -2.87 -29.02
C ASP A 242 5.33 -1.78 -29.37
N SER A 243 5.29 -0.63 -28.67
CA SER A 243 6.28 0.43 -28.83
C SER A 243 7.69 0.00 -28.41
N SER A 244 7.82 -0.74 -27.31
CA SER A 244 9.11 -1.27 -26.85
C SER A 244 9.69 -2.29 -27.83
N HIS A 245 8.86 -3.20 -28.34
CA HIS A 245 9.26 -4.15 -29.38
C HIS A 245 9.71 -3.44 -30.66
N LEU A 246 8.99 -2.42 -31.11
CA LEU A 246 9.39 -1.65 -32.28
C LEU A 246 10.76 -0.97 -32.08
N ASN A 247 10.98 -0.36 -30.91
CA ASN A 247 12.28 0.25 -30.59
C ASN A 247 13.43 -0.77 -30.58
N LEU A 248 13.18 -1.97 -30.04
CA LEU A 248 14.17 -3.04 -30.02
C LEU A 248 14.48 -3.56 -31.42
N VAL A 249 13.45 -3.71 -32.28
CA VAL A 249 13.63 -4.09 -33.69
C VAL A 249 14.48 -3.05 -34.42
N VAL A 250 14.17 -1.75 -34.28
CA VAL A 250 14.95 -0.67 -34.90
C VAL A 250 16.41 -0.68 -34.45
N LEU A 251 16.65 -0.88 -33.14
CA LEU A 251 18.01 -0.97 -32.60
C LEU A 251 18.79 -2.15 -33.20
N LEU A 252 18.17 -3.34 -33.26
CA LEU A 252 18.79 -4.53 -33.84
C LEU A 252 19.09 -4.35 -35.33
N THR A 253 18.17 -3.77 -36.10
CA THR A 253 18.38 -3.45 -37.52
C THR A 253 19.57 -2.50 -37.69
N THR A 254 19.64 -1.45 -36.89
CA THR A 254 20.75 -0.48 -36.94
C THR A 254 22.10 -1.15 -36.63
N ILE A 255 22.14 -2.05 -35.65
CA ILE A 255 23.37 -2.80 -35.33
C ILE A 255 23.78 -3.69 -36.50
N LEU A 256 22.84 -4.41 -37.12
CA LEU A 256 23.12 -5.28 -38.26
C LEU A 256 23.65 -4.50 -39.47
N GLU A 257 23.08 -3.33 -39.76
CA GLU A 257 23.58 -2.44 -40.82
C GLU A 257 25.03 -2.00 -40.55
N LYS A 258 25.35 -1.63 -39.30
CA LYS A 258 26.71 -1.24 -38.93
C LYS A 258 27.70 -2.40 -39.03
N VAL A 259 27.29 -3.61 -38.63
CA VAL A 259 28.13 -4.81 -38.77
C VAL A 259 28.37 -5.13 -40.26
N GLY A 260 27.35 -4.99 -41.11
CA GLY A 260 27.49 -5.13 -42.56
C GLY A 260 28.51 -4.15 -43.15
N GLN A 261 28.42 -2.86 -42.78
CA GLN A 261 29.39 -1.85 -43.24
C GLN A 261 30.82 -2.18 -42.82
N VAL A 262 31.02 -2.60 -41.56
CA VAL A 262 32.36 -2.99 -41.08
C VAL A 262 32.91 -4.18 -41.85
N ALA A 263 32.07 -5.15 -42.23
CA ALA A 263 32.49 -6.29 -43.04
C ALA A 263 32.94 -5.84 -44.44
N GLU A 264 32.17 -4.97 -45.10
CA GLU A 264 32.53 -4.39 -46.41
C GLU A 264 33.84 -3.60 -46.34
N ASP A 265 34.04 -2.80 -45.29
CA ASP A 265 35.26 -2.04 -45.07
C ASP A 265 36.49 -2.96 -44.89
N ILE A 266 36.33 -4.07 -44.15
CA ILE A 266 37.38 -5.09 -43.97
C ILE A 266 37.74 -5.75 -45.30
N ASP A 267 36.74 -6.11 -46.10
CA ASP A 267 36.95 -6.75 -47.41
C ASP A 267 37.62 -5.78 -48.40
N ALA A 268 37.27 -4.49 -48.36
CA ALA A 268 37.94 -3.46 -49.15
C ALA A 268 39.43 -3.33 -48.79
N ILE A 269 39.76 -3.27 -47.50
CA ILE A 269 41.16 -3.24 -47.02
C ILE A 269 41.91 -4.49 -47.45
N ARG A 270 41.28 -5.68 -47.35
CA ARG A 270 41.90 -6.93 -47.80
C ARG A 270 42.22 -6.90 -49.30
N GLY A 271 41.29 -6.40 -50.12
CA GLY A 271 41.50 -6.23 -51.55
C GLY A 271 42.73 -5.37 -51.86
N GLU A 272 42.88 -4.21 -51.21
CA GLU A 272 44.04 -3.33 -51.42
C GLU A 272 45.39 -4.00 -51.15
N PHE A 273 45.45 -4.90 -50.15
CA PHE A 273 46.66 -5.67 -49.83
C PHE A 273 47.03 -6.69 -50.91
N GLU A 274 46.05 -7.34 -51.54
CA GLU A 274 46.29 -8.40 -52.53
C GLU A 274 46.77 -7.86 -53.89
N TRP A 275 46.38 -6.64 -54.27
CA TRP A 275 46.81 -6.00 -55.53
C TRP A 275 48.14 -5.23 -55.44
N GLY A 276 48.68 -5.03 -54.24
CA GLY A 276 49.89 -4.24 -53.99
C GLY A 276 51.20 -5.05 -53.89
N SER A 277 51.16 -6.37 -54.06
CA SER A 277 52.33 -7.28 -54.03
C SER A 277 52.61 -7.89 -55.40
#